data_AF-A0A0N4XQH4-F1
#
_entry.id   AF-A0A0N4XQH4-F1
#
_cell.length_a   1.000
_cell.length_b   1.000
_cell.length_c   1.000
_cell.angle_alpha   90.00
_cell.angle_beta   90.00
_cell.angle_gamma   90.00
#
_symmetry.space_group_name_H-M   'P 1'
#
loop_
_entity.id
_entity.type
_entity.pdbx_description
1 polymer ?
#
loop_
_entity_poly.entity_id
_entity_poly.type
_entity_poly.pdbx_seq_one_letter_code
_entity_poly.pdbx_strand_id
1 'polypeptide(L)'
;MLPDLSPHLHTRECNLLIEFLKRCNQEKTIGKFFGQCSYWDEAVWQCTKKERIWRREHNPTYSRRKVELKNLPEDYWTPALWKLKEEGYMPDLKRSEGCRI
;
A
#
# COMPACT_ATOMS: atom_id res chain seq x y z
N MET A 1 -14.08 9.50 -3.30
CA MET A 1 -14.31 8.34 -2.42
C MET A 1 -12.99 7.92 -1.79
N LEU A 2 -12.98 7.76 -0.47
CA LEU A 2 -11.85 7.21 0.27
C LEU A 2 -11.73 5.70 -0.06
N PRO A 3 -10.54 5.16 -0.35
CA PRO A 3 -10.36 3.73 -0.53
C PRO A 3 -10.55 2.99 0.81
N ASP A 4 -11.14 1.79 0.75
CA ASP A 4 -11.17 0.87 1.90
C ASP A 4 -9.75 0.38 2.16
N LEU A 5 -9.21 0.66 3.35
CA LEU A 5 -7.83 0.34 3.75
C LEU A 5 -7.71 -1.03 4.44
N SER A 6 -8.65 -1.94 4.17
CA SER A 6 -8.57 -3.31 4.63
C SER A 6 -7.35 -4.02 4.01
N PRO A 7 -6.53 -4.71 4.83
CA PRO A 7 -5.20 -5.17 4.40
C PRO A 7 -5.24 -6.20 3.27
N HIS A 8 -6.31 -6.96 3.13
CA HIS A 8 -6.47 -7.96 2.06
C HIS A 8 -6.78 -7.34 0.68
N LEU A 9 -7.06 -6.04 0.60
CA LEU A 9 -7.42 -5.36 -0.65
C LEU A 9 -6.23 -4.72 -1.37
N HIS A 10 -5.07 -4.67 -0.73
CA HIS A 10 -3.91 -3.92 -1.18
C HIS A 10 -2.68 -4.79 -1.30
N THR A 11 -1.72 -4.34 -2.12
CA THR A 11 -0.40 -4.95 -2.19
C THR A 11 0.36 -4.79 -0.88
N ARG A 12 1.39 -5.63 -0.68
CA ARG A 12 2.26 -5.58 0.50
C ARG A 12 2.90 -4.20 0.71
N GLU A 13 3.28 -3.53 -0.36
CA GLU A 13 3.91 -2.21 -0.32
C GLU A 13 2.93 -1.13 0.17
N CYS A 14 1.70 -1.13 -0.35
CA CYS A 14 0.69 -0.18 0.13
C CYS A 14 0.23 -0.51 1.55
N ASN A 15 0.16 -1.79 1.92
CA ASN A 15 -0.17 -2.20 3.29
C ASN A 15 0.86 -1.72 4.31
N LEU A 16 2.16 -1.73 3.97
CA LEU A 16 3.20 -1.16 4.83
C LEU A 16 2.94 0.33 5.12
N LEU A 17 2.58 1.12 4.10
CA LEU A 17 2.22 2.53 4.29
C LEU A 17 0.97 2.70 5.14
N ILE A 18 -0.03 1.83 4.97
CA ILE A 18 -1.25 1.81 5.78
C ILE A 18 -0.91 1.51 7.26
N GLU A 19 0.02 0.62 7.53
CA GLU A 19 0.50 0.32 8.89
C GLU A 19 1.19 1.54 9.52
N PHE A 20 2.06 2.24 8.79
CA PHE A 20 2.67 3.49 9.25
C PHE A 20 1.62 4.56 9.56
N LEU A 21 0.61 4.71 8.70
CA LEU A 21 -0.50 5.64 8.93
C LEU A 21 -1.30 5.25 10.18
N LYS A 22 -1.64 3.97 10.34
CA LYS A 22 -2.35 3.46 11.53
C LYS A 22 -1.55 3.71 12.81
N ARG A 23 -0.24 3.46 12.78
CA ARG A 23 0.67 3.73 13.89
C ARG A 23 0.72 5.22 14.23
N CYS A 24 0.86 6.09 13.23
CA CYS A 24 0.82 7.54 13.44
C CYS A 24 -0.51 7.98 14.09
N ASN A 25 -1.64 7.45 13.61
CA ASN A 25 -2.96 7.76 14.15
C ASN A 25 -3.17 7.23 15.58
N GLN A 26 -2.51 6.14 15.96
CA GLN A 26 -2.52 5.60 17.32
C GLN A 26 -1.64 6.44 18.26
N GLU A 27 -0.45 6.84 17.81
CA GLU A 27 0.46 7.69 18.58
C GLU A 27 -0.07 9.13 18.75
N LYS A 28 -0.79 9.64 17.73
CA LYS A 28 -1.31 11.02 17.66
C LYS A 28 -2.83 11.04 17.63
N THR A 29 -3.47 10.50 18.66
CA THR A 29 -4.94 10.38 18.74
C THR A 29 -5.71 11.69 18.54
N ILE A 30 -5.21 12.81 19.07
CA ILE A 30 -5.78 14.16 18.83
C ILE A 30 -5.13 14.79 17.59
N GLY A 31 -3.82 14.60 17.42
CA GLY A 31 -3.02 15.18 16.33
C GLY A 31 -3.45 14.77 14.92
N LYS A 32 -4.09 13.60 14.75
CA LYS A 32 -4.66 13.16 13.47
C LYS A 32 -5.71 14.13 12.93
N PHE A 33 -6.48 14.79 13.80
CA PHE A 33 -7.48 15.78 13.38
C PHE A 33 -6.84 17.11 12.95
N PHE A 34 -5.59 17.35 13.33
CA PHE A 34 -4.80 18.52 12.97
C PHE A 34 -3.79 18.23 11.84
N GLY A 35 -3.88 17.08 11.17
CA GLY A 35 -3.04 16.76 10.02
C GLY A 35 -1.61 16.31 10.37
N GLN A 36 -1.33 15.90 11.61
CA GLN A 36 0.01 15.43 12.00
C GLN A 36 0.47 14.17 11.26
N CYS A 37 -0.46 13.40 10.68
CA CYS A 37 -0.18 12.20 9.88
C CYS A 37 -0.29 12.42 8.36
N SER A 38 -0.40 13.68 7.91
CA SER A 38 -0.63 14.06 6.51
C SER A 38 0.36 13.45 5.52
N TYR A 39 1.63 13.32 5.89
CA TYR A 39 2.65 12.66 5.07
C TYR A 39 2.28 11.20 4.75
N TRP A 40 1.88 10.44 5.76
CA TRP A 40 1.48 9.04 5.60
C TRP A 40 0.14 8.92 4.89
N ASP A 41 -0.80 9.83 5.17
CA ASP A 41 -2.07 9.90 4.43
C ASP A 41 -1.84 10.12 2.94
N GLU A 42 -0.95 11.05 2.57
CA GLU A 42 -0.59 11.30 1.18
C GLU A 42 0.11 10.09 0.55
N ALA A 43 1.07 9.48 1.25
CA ALA A 43 1.78 8.31 0.77
C ALA A 43 0.82 7.13 0.49
N VAL A 44 -0.13 6.86 1.39
CA VAL A 44 -1.17 5.84 1.23
C VAL A 44 -2.07 6.17 0.03
N TRP A 45 -2.51 7.42 -0.09
CA TRP A 45 -3.33 7.85 -1.22
C TRP A 45 -2.62 7.67 -2.56
N GLN A 46 -1.34 8.07 -2.65
CA GLN A 46 -0.56 7.91 -3.88
C GLN A 46 -0.37 6.43 -4.22
N CYS A 47 -0.06 5.57 -3.23
CA CYS A 47 0.16 4.14 -3.45
C CYS A 47 -1.10 3.44 -3.94
N THR A 48 -2.22 3.63 -3.23
CA THR A 48 -3.52 3.02 -3.61
C THR A 48 -4.03 3.53 -4.96
N LYS A 49 -3.70 4.78 -5.33
CA LYS A 49 -3.97 5.32 -6.66
C LYS A 49 -3.14 4.60 -7.74
N LYS A 50 -1.84 4.40 -7.52
CA LYS A 50 -0.96 3.65 -8.44
C LYS A 50 -1.39 2.20 -8.60
N GLU A 51 -1.76 1.54 -7.50
CA GLU A 51 -2.35 0.20 -7.53
C GLU A 51 -3.64 0.13 -8.35
N ARG A 52 -4.54 1.11 -8.19
CA ARG A 52 -5.77 1.20 -9.00
C ARG A 52 -5.46 1.40 -10.48
N ILE A 53 -4.48 2.24 -10.82
CA ILE A 53 -4.06 2.47 -12.22
C ILE A 53 -3.53 1.16 -12.81
N TRP A 54 -2.62 0.48 -12.10
CA TRP A 54 -2.10 -0.82 -12.53
C TRP A 54 -3.22 -1.83 -12.81
N ARG A 55 -4.17 -1.95 -11.88
CA ARG A 55 -5.32 -2.85 -12.02
C ARG A 55 -6.20 -2.49 -13.22
N ARG A 56 -6.34 -1.20 -13.58
CA ARG A 56 -7.12 -0.80 -14.75
C ARG A 56 -6.41 -1.15 -16.05
N GLU A 57 -5.10 -1.01 -16.10
CA GLU A 57 -4.29 -1.28 -17.28
C GLU A 57 -4.12 -2.79 -17.53
N HIS A 58 -4.12 -3.60 -16.48
CA HIS A 58 -3.85 -5.04 -16.55
C HIS A 58 -5.09 -5.93 -16.39
N ASN A 59 -6.24 -5.38 -15.99
CA ASN A 59 -7.45 -6.17 -15.92
C ASN A 59 -8.00 -6.46 -17.33
N PRO A 60 -8.26 -7.73 -17.67
CA PRO A 60 -8.86 -8.07 -18.94
C PRO A 60 -10.30 -7.53 -19.02
N THR A 61 -10.67 -6.98 -20.18
CA THR A 61 -11.99 -6.37 -20.42
C THR A 61 -13.14 -7.38 -20.41
N TYR A 62 -12.89 -8.61 -20.88
CA TYR A 62 -13.94 -9.62 -21.11
C TYR A 62 -13.72 -10.96 -20.39
N SER A 63 -12.72 -11.07 -19.52
CA SER A 63 -12.47 -12.31 -18.78
C SER A 63 -12.50 -12.11 -17.26
N ARG A 64 -12.71 -13.20 -16.52
CA ARG A 64 -12.69 -13.15 -15.04
C ARG A 64 -11.33 -12.61 -14.58
N ARG A 65 -11.35 -11.67 -13.63
CA ARG A 65 -10.13 -11.20 -12.95
C ARG A 65 -9.48 -12.40 -12.27
N LYS A 66 -8.32 -12.81 -12.77
CA LYS A 66 -7.51 -13.89 -12.17
C LYS A 66 -6.38 -13.36 -11.30
N VAL A 67 -6.10 -12.05 -11.34
CA VAL A 67 -4.85 -11.52 -10.78
C VAL A 67 -5.08 -10.97 -9.38
N GLU A 68 -4.69 -11.78 -8.38
CA GLU A 68 -4.38 -11.26 -7.06
C GLU A 68 -3.04 -10.52 -7.13
N LEU A 69 -3.09 -9.19 -7.15
CA LEU A 69 -1.89 -8.37 -7.10
C LEU A 69 -1.34 -8.39 -5.66
N LYS A 70 -0.36 -9.27 -5.40
CA LYS A 70 0.28 -9.37 -4.08
C LYS A 70 1.34 -8.28 -3.87
N ASN A 71 2.13 -8.00 -4.90
CA ASN A 71 3.22 -7.03 -4.90
C ASN A 71 3.01 -6.03 -6.03
N LEU A 72 3.19 -4.74 -5.76
CA LEU A 72 3.10 -3.66 -6.74
C LEU A 72 4.41 -3.60 -7.54
N PRO A 73 4.39 -3.60 -8.88
CA PRO A 73 5.61 -3.49 -9.68
C PRO A 73 6.36 -2.18 -9.40
N GLU A 74 7.69 -2.22 -9.49
CA GLU A 74 8.56 -1.06 -9.19
C GLU A 74 8.24 0.16 -10.06
N ASP A 75 7.78 -0.03 -11.30
CA ASP A 75 7.34 1.05 -12.21
C ASP A 75 6.18 1.90 -11.65
N TYR A 76 5.41 1.34 -10.72
CA TYR A 76 4.26 2.00 -10.08
C TYR A 76 4.56 2.50 -8.68
N TRP A 77 5.81 2.37 -8.21
CA TRP A 77 6.19 2.82 -6.89
C TRP A 77 6.17 4.34 -6.76
N THR A 78 5.80 4.80 -5.58
CA THR A 78 5.80 6.22 -5.22
C THR A 78 7.16 6.61 -4.62
N PRO A 79 7.49 7.91 -4.53
CA PRO A 79 8.71 8.35 -3.86
C PRO A 79 8.82 7.85 -2.41
N ALA A 80 7.69 7.73 -1.71
CA ALA A 80 7.65 7.18 -0.36
C ALA A 80 8.09 5.70 -0.30
N LEU A 81 7.72 4.88 -1.31
CA LEU A 81 8.14 3.48 -1.37
C LEU A 81 9.64 3.34 -1.67
N TRP A 82 10.18 4.17 -2.57
CA TRP A 82 11.62 4.22 -2.82
C TRP A 82 12.41 4.59 -1.56
N LYS A 83 11.95 5.62 -0.85
CA LYS A 83 12.55 6.02 0.43
C LYS A 83 12.54 4.89 1.46
N LEU A 84 11.42 4.17 1.62
CA LEU A 84 11.33 3.04 2.55
C LEU A 84 12.24 1.87 2.16
N LYS A 85 12.48 1.66 0.85
CA LYS A 85 13.46 0.66 0.37
C LYS A 85 14.88 1.06 0.73
N GLU A 86 15.26 2.32 0.53
CA GLU A 86 16.58 2.85 0.89
C GLU A 86 16.83 2.79 2.39
N GLU A 87 15.81 3.08 3.21
CA GLU A 87 15.87 3.03 4.67
C GLU A 87 15.81 1.59 5.22
N GLY A 88 15.58 0.58 4.38
CA GLY A 88 15.53 -0.83 4.79
C GLY A 88 14.26 -1.27 5.51
N TYR A 89 13.18 -0.46 5.45
CA TYR A 89 11.89 -0.79 6.06
C TYR A 89 11.00 -1.66 5.18
N MET A 90 11.37 -1.90 3.92
CA MET A 90 10.55 -2.68 2.99
C MET A 90 10.64 -4.18 3.29
N PRO A 91 9.51 -4.90 3.44
CA PRO A 91 9.52 -6.34 3.71
C PRO A 91 10.07 -7.11 2.50
N ASP A 92 10.63 -8.30 2.74
CA ASP A 92 11.11 -9.17 1.67
C ASP A 92 9.93 -9.65 0.80
N LEU A 93 9.73 -8.98 -0.33
CA LEU A 93 8.63 -9.19 -1.27
C LEU A 93 8.68 -10.57 -1.94
N LYS A 94 9.84 -11.25 -1.89
CA LYS A 94 10.04 -12.59 -2.45
C LYS A 94 9.68 -13.71 -1.49
N ARG A 95 9.61 -13.43 -0.19
CA ARG A 95 9.24 -14.42 0.81
C ARG A 95 7.73 -14.63 0.74
N SER A 96 7.31 -15.70 0.07
CA SER A 96 5.99 -16.28 0.34
C SER A 96 6.05 -16.79 1.77
N GLU A 97 5.32 -16.16 2.68
CA GLU A 97 4.96 -16.81 3.93
C GLU A 97 3.99 -17.94 3.56
N GLY A 98 4.56 -19.05 3.08
CA GLY A 98 3.84 -20.30 2.99
C GLY A 98 3.35 -20.62 4.38
N CYS A 99 2.03 -20.85 4.49
CA CYS A 99 1.41 -21.38 5.69
C CYS A 99 2.22 -22.61 6.14
N ARG A 100 2.84 -22.57 7.32
CA ARG A 100 3.26 -23.83 7.96
C ARG A 100 1.97 -24.49 8.44
N ILE A 101 1.62 -25.58 7.75
CA ILE A 101 0.51 -26.50 8.07
C ILE A 101 0.60 -26.92 9.54
#